data_AF-A0A6P5WX15-F1
#
_entry.id   AF-A0A6P5WX15-F1
#
_cell.length_a   1.000
_cell.length_b   1.000
_cell.length_c   1.000
_cell.angle_alpha   90.00
_cell.angle_beta   90.00
_cell.angle_gamma   90.00
#
_symmetry.space_group_name_H-M   'P 1'
#
loop_
_entity.id
_entity.type
_entity.pdbx_description
1 polymer ?
#
loop_
_entity_poly.entity_id
_entity_poly.type
_entity_poly.pdbx_seq_one_letter_code
_entity_poly.pdbx_strand_id
1 'polypeptide(L)'
;MCTSKRDGGMGFRHLECFNQALLAKQGWKLLKNKDSLLFKVLSKRYFPDGNFLKAKLVWAPSLTWRSIWTAKADLLNGIEWRIGNRLMIRVWKDNWLTNNILLLLGNHAQNILGEDAKVAELIESQTRRWNRGFLE
;
A
#
# COMPACT_ATOMS: atom_id res chain seq x y z
N MET A 1 -24.96 0.29 -22.73
CA MET A 1 -23.75 0.88 -23.36
C MET A 1 -22.47 0.30 -22.75
N CYS A 2 -22.36 0.23 -21.41
CA CYS A 2 -21.19 -0.33 -20.71
C CYS A 2 -21.17 -1.87 -20.54
N THR A 3 -22.19 -2.58 -21.04
CA THR A 3 -22.21 -4.04 -21.10
C THR A 3 -21.15 -4.56 -22.07
N SER A 4 -20.58 -5.74 -21.78
CA SER A 4 -19.53 -6.31 -22.63
C SER A 4 -20.07 -6.63 -24.03
N LYS A 5 -19.19 -6.63 -25.04
CA LYS A 5 -19.56 -7.04 -26.40
C LYS A 5 -20.05 -8.49 -26.47
N ARG A 6 -19.61 -9.35 -25.54
CA ARG A 6 -20.05 -10.75 -25.46
C ARG A 6 -21.50 -10.87 -24.98
N ASP A 7 -21.98 -9.87 -24.23
CA ASP A 7 -23.33 -9.83 -23.66
C ASP A 7 -24.26 -8.91 -24.48
N GLY A 8 -23.93 -8.64 -25.75
CA GLY A 8 -24.73 -7.77 -26.63
C GLY A 8 -24.62 -6.27 -26.33
N GLY A 9 -23.68 -5.85 -25.47
CA GLY A 9 -23.38 -4.44 -25.21
C GLY A 9 -22.35 -3.84 -26.19
N MET A 10 -22.10 -2.54 -26.08
CA MET A 10 -21.10 -1.86 -26.91
C MET A 10 -19.66 -2.02 -26.41
N GLY A 11 -19.46 -2.54 -25.18
CA GLY A 11 -18.15 -2.76 -24.58
C GLY A 11 -17.45 -1.51 -24.08
N PHE A 12 -18.17 -0.39 -23.92
CA PHE A 12 -17.59 0.81 -23.31
C PHE A 12 -17.31 0.57 -21.83
N ARG A 13 -16.16 1.07 -21.34
CA ARG A 13 -15.88 1.08 -19.89
C ARG A 13 -16.60 2.27 -19.28
N HIS A 14 -16.99 2.15 -18.00
CA HIS A 14 -17.36 3.32 -17.22
C HIS A 14 -16.15 4.28 -17.16
N LEU A 15 -16.24 5.40 -17.87
CA LEU A 15 -15.13 6.35 -18.07
C LEU A 15 -14.59 6.87 -16.76
N GLU A 16 -15.47 7.15 -15.81
CA GLU A 16 -15.10 7.59 -14.46
C GLU A 16 -14.23 6.54 -13.75
N CYS A 17 -14.70 5.29 -13.67
CA CYS A 17 -13.95 4.19 -13.08
C CYS A 17 -12.61 3.95 -13.80
N PHE A 18 -12.61 4.06 -15.13
CA PHE A 18 -11.39 3.89 -15.92
C PHE A 18 -10.37 5.00 -15.64
N ASN A 19 -10.82 6.26 -15.55
CA ASN A 19 -9.97 7.39 -15.20
C ASN A 19 -9.45 7.29 -13.77
N GLN A 20 -10.29 6.87 -12.81
CA GLN A 20 -9.86 6.60 -11.43
C GLN A 20 -8.77 5.52 -11.39
N ALA A 21 -8.95 4.41 -12.11
CA ALA A 21 -7.94 3.37 -12.22
C ALA A 21 -6.61 3.88 -12.83
N LEU A 22 -6.68 4.76 -13.83
CA LEU A 22 -5.49 5.39 -14.41
C LEU A 22 -4.79 6.33 -13.41
N LEU A 23 -5.54 7.09 -12.61
CA LEU A 23 -4.99 7.94 -11.55
C LEU A 23 -4.33 7.11 -10.45
N ALA A 24 -4.97 6.02 -10.00
CA ALA A 24 -4.40 5.06 -9.07
C ALA A 24 -3.10 4.45 -9.63
N LYS A 25 -3.06 4.14 -10.93
CA LYS A 25 -1.83 3.68 -11.61
C LYS A 25 -0.71 4.73 -11.58
N GLN A 26 -1.01 6.02 -11.67
CA GLN A 26 0.00 7.08 -11.48
C GLN A 26 0.47 7.14 -10.02
N GLY A 27 -0.43 7.01 -9.05
CA GLY A 27 -0.08 6.87 -7.63
C GLY A 27 0.86 5.68 -7.39
N TRP A 28 0.61 4.53 -8.04
CA TRP A 28 1.49 3.37 -7.98
C TRP A 28 2.88 3.65 -8.56
N LYS A 29 2.98 4.39 -9.66
CA LYS A 29 4.27 4.81 -10.22
C LYS A 29 5.06 5.69 -9.24
N LEU A 30 4.40 6.58 -8.49
CA LEU A 30 5.05 7.37 -7.44
C LEU A 30 5.63 6.48 -6.33
N LEU A 31 5.03 5.33 -6.05
CA LEU A 31 5.56 4.38 -5.07
C LEU A 31 6.78 3.60 -5.58
N LYS A 32 6.76 3.23 -6.86
CA LYS A 32 7.77 2.33 -7.44
C LYS A 32 8.95 3.04 -8.10
N ASN A 33 8.76 4.25 -8.63
CA ASN A 33 9.76 4.95 -9.41
C ASN A 33 10.08 6.33 -8.80
N LYS A 34 10.96 6.31 -7.79
CA LYS A 34 11.42 7.50 -7.08
C LYS A 34 12.35 8.40 -7.91
N ASP A 35 12.99 7.83 -8.94
CA ASP A 35 13.91 8.59 -9.80
C ASP A 35 13.21 9.38 -10.90
N SER A 36 11.93 9.09 -11.15
CA SER A 36 11.11 9.80 -12.12
C SER A 36 11.00 11.29 -11.81
N LEU A 37 10.97 12.11 -12.86
CA LEU A 37 10.76 13.55 -12.73
C LEU A 37 9.43 13.86 -12.00
N LEU A 38 8.38 13.08 -12.30
CA LEU A 38 7.09 13.18 -11.64
C LEU A 38 7.22 13.03 -10.11
N PHE A 39 7.96 12.01 -9.65
CA PHE A 39 8.22 11.84 -8.23
C PHE A 39 9.01 13.01 -7.66
N LYS A 40 10.13 13.40 -8.28
CA LYS A 40 11.00 14.47 -7.78
C LYS A 40 10.29 15.83 -7.66
N VAL A 41 9.39 16.15 -8.58
CA VAL A 41 8.62 17.40 -8.56
C VAL A 41 7.50 17.33 -7.52
N LEU A 42 6.72 16.24 -7.50
CA LEU A 42 5.59 16.13 -6.59
C LEU A 42 6.03 15.92 -5.13
N SER A 43 7.08 15.15 -4.88
CA SER A 43 7.58 14.88 -3.52
C SER A 43 8.04 16.16 -2.85
N LYS A 44 8.84 16.99 -3.53
CA LYS A 44 9.31 18.27 -3.00
C LYS A 44 8.17 19.20 -2.56
N ARG A 45 7.02 19.14 -3.23
CA ARG A 45 5.88 20.03 -2.94
C ARG A 45 4.86 19.42 -1.98
N TYR A 46 4.58 18.12 -2.06
CA TYR A 46 3.41 17.52 -1.42
C TYR A 46 3.72 16.41 -0.42
N PHE A 47 4.89 15.78 -0.50
CA PHE A 47 5.33 14.71 0.41
C PHE A 47 6.87 14.69 0.50
N PRO A 48 7.47 15.69 1.17
CA PRO A 48 8.92 15.88 1.18
C PRO A 48 9.66 14.77 1.93
N ASP A 49 8.98 14.02 2.79
CA ASP A 49 9.46 12.80 3.44
C ASP A 49 9.61 11.62 2.46
N GLY A 50 9.19 11.80 1.21
CA GLY A 50 9.23 10.78 0.16
C GLY A 50 8.17 9.69 0.33
N ASN A 51 7.24 9.84 1.28
CA ASN A 51 6.20 8.85 1.54
C ASN A 51 4.86 9.30 0.94
N PHE A 52 4.64 8.93 -0.32
CA PHE A 52 3.40 9.22 -1.04
C PHE A 52 2.14 8.72 -0.31
N LEU A 53 2.19 7.55 0.35
CA LEU A 53 1.02 7.02 1.06
C LEU A 53 0.59 7.92 2.22
N LYS A 54 1.56 8.53 2.91
CA LYS A 54 1.32 9.47 4.03
C LYS A 54 1.01 10.90 3.58
N ALA A 55 1.07 11.18 2.27
CA ALA A 55 0.84 12.51 1.73
C ALA A 55 -0.58 13.03 2.05
N LYS A 56 -0.68 14.25 2.57
CA LYS A 56 -1.95 14.93 2.90
C LYS A 56 -2.36 15.88 1.77
N LEU A 57 -3.65 16.19 1.70
CA LEU A 57 -4.12 17.22 0.80
C LEU A 57 -3.76 18.60 1.38
N VAL A 58 -3.08 19.42 0.59
CA VAL A 58 -2.75 20.81 0.96
C VAL A 58 -3.90 21.75 0.62
N TRP A 59 -3.92 22.95 1.21
CA TRP A 59 -4.99 23.94 1.03
C TRP A 59 -5.18 24.40 -0.44
N ALA A 60 -4.10 24.48 -1.22
CA ALA A 60 -4.13 24.85 -2.63
C ALA A 60 -3.33 23.87 -3.51
N PRO A 61 -3.89 22.67 -3.79
CA PRO A 61 -3.21 21.67 -4.61
C PRO A 61 -3.34 22.02 -6.09
N SER A 62 -2.37 21.58 -6.89
CA SER A 62 -2.57 21.58 -8.35
C SER A 62 -3.69 20.58 -8.70
N LEU A 63 -4.38 20.81 -9.81
CA LEU A 63 -5.44 19.90 -10.27
C LEU A 63 -4.92 18.47 -10.40
N THR A 64 -3.75 18.32 -11.02
CA THR A 64 -3.05 17.03 -11.18
C THR A 64 -2.81 16.33 -9.84
N TRP A 65 -2.30 17.05 -8.84
CA TRP A 65 -2.08 16.47 -7.52
C TRP A 65 -3.39 16.08 -6.84
N ARG A 66 -4.41 16.94 -6.92
CA ARG A 66 -5.73 16.64 -6.36
C ARG A 66 -6.30 15.35 -6.94
N SER A 67 -6.25 15.18 -8.26
CA SER A 67 -6.74 13.97 -8.93
C SER A 67 -5.99 12.71 -8.51
N ILE A 68 -4.64 12.76 -8.45
CA ILE A 68 -3.82 11.62 -7.98
C ILE A 68 -4.12 11.31 -6.51
N TRP A 69 -4.28 12.35 -5.68
CA TRP A 69 -4.54 12.21 -4.26
C TRP A 69 -5.93 11.60 -3.99
N THR A 70 -6.96 11.97 -4.77
CA THR A 70 -8.30 11.35 -4.67
C THR A 70 -8.23 9.85 -4.95
N ALA A 71 -7.55 9.43 -6.01
CA ALA A 71 -7.38 8.02 -6.37
C ALA A 71 -6.44 7.25 -5.42
N LYS A 72 -5.77 7.94 -4.48
CA LYS A 72 -4.88 7.30 -3.50
C LYS A 72 -5.66 6.36 -2.59
N ALA A 73 -6.91 6.68 -2.26
CA ALA A 73 -7.76 5.81 -1.43
C ALA A 73 -8.03 4.47 -2.11
N ASP A 74 -8.42 4.49 -3.39
CA ASP A 74 -8.63 3.28 -4.19
C ASP A 74 -7.35 2.46 -4.33
N LEU A 75 -6.22 3.15 -4.53
CA LEU A 75 -4.91 2.50 -4.54
C LEU A 75 -4.61 1.83 -3.20
N LEU A 76 -4.85 2.50 -2.07
CA LEU A 76 -4.63 1.95 -0.73
C LEU A 76 -5.48 0.69 -0.47
N ASN A 77 -6.71 0.67 -0.98
CA ASN A 77 -7.59 -0.50 -0.88
C ASN A 77 -7.13 -1.66 -1.77
N GLY A 78 -6.45 -1.38 -2.89
CA GLY A 78 -6.02 -2.38 -3.86
C GLY A 78 -4.57 -2.85 -3.74
N ILE A 79 -3.75 -2.25 -2.86
CA ILE A 79 -2.37 -2.66 -2.65
C ILE A 79 -2.26 -3.65 -1.50
N GLU A 80 -1.61 -4.77 -1.76
CA GLU A 80 -1.27 -5.76 -0.74
C GLU A 80 0.24 -5.83 -0.54
N TRP A 81 0.64 -6.07 0.71
CA TRP A 81 2.04 -6.31 1.03
C TRP A 81 2.45 -7.70 0.57
N ARG A 82 3.37 -7.76 -0.40
CA ARG A 82 4.14 -8.98 -0.66
C ARG A 82 5.36 -9.01 0.24
N ILE A 83 5.33 -9.88 1.23
CA ILE A 83 6.39 -10.04 2.21
C ILE A 83 7.62 -10.68 1.55
N GLY A 84 8.69 -9.91 1.37
CA GLY A 84 9.99 -10.34 0.81
C GLY A 84 10.96 -10.84 1.89
N ASN A 85 12.10 -10.15 2.06
CA ASN A 85 13.15 -10.53 3.02
C ASN A 85 12.83 -10.23 4.50
N ARG A 86 11.70 -9.54 4.77
CA ARG A 86 11.09 -9.36 6.11
C ARG A 86 11.92 -8.56 7.13
N LEU A 87 13.10 -8.07 6.76
CA LEU A 87 14.02 -7.35 7.66
C LEU A 87 13.60 -5.89 7.93
N MET A 88 12.87 -5.28 6.99
CA MET A 88 12.48 -3.86 7.12
C MET A 88 11.07 -3.65 7.68
N ILE A 89 10.21 -4.68 7.60
CA ILE A 89 8.80 -4.60 7.98
C ILE A 89 8.68 -4.76 9.49
N ARG A 90 8.07 -3.79 10.15
CA ARG A 90 7.76 -3.84 11.59
C ARG A 90 6.48 -4.59 11.82
N VAL A 91 6.50 -5.52 12.77
CA VAL A 91 5.36 -6.38 13.10
C VAL A 91 4.13 -5.56 13.46
N TRP A 92 4.31 -4.55 14.31
CA TRP A 92 3.21 -3.81 14.93
C TRP A 92 2.85 -2.48 14.25
N LYS A 93 3.80 -1.88 13.51
CA LYS A 93 3.66 -0.52 12.96
C LYS A 93 3.32 -0.48 11.47
N ASP A 94 3.62 -1.55 10.74
CA ASP A 94 3.38 -1.61 9.29
C ASP A 94 2.16 -2.52 9.03
N ASN A 95 1.30 -2.17 8.07
CA ASN A 95 0.09 -2.96 7.77
C ASN A 95 0.40 -4.12 6.81
N TRP A 96 1.20 -5.09 7.26
CA TRP A 96 1.77 -6.14 6.41
C TRP A 96 0.96 -7.45 6.34
N LEU A 97 -0.17 -7.53 7.07
CA LEU A 97 -1.11 -8.65 7.04
C LEU A 97 -2.48 -8.16 6.56
N THR A 98 -2.99 -8.72 5.47
CA THR A 98 -4.19 -8.20 4.77
C THR A 98 -5.51 -8.49 5.50
N ASN A 99 -5.54 -9.33 6.52
CA ASN A 99 -6.77 -9.72 7.22
C ASN A 99 -6.43 -10.05 8.66
N ASN A 100 -7.04 -9.39 9.66
CA ASN A 100 -7.29 -9.77 11.07
C ASN A 100 -6.33 -10.69 11.87
N ILE A 101 -5.17 -11.08 11.33
CA ILE A 101 -4.20 -12.00 11.93
C ILE A 101 -3.32 -11.25 12.93
N LEU A 102 -3.20 -9.93 12.81
CA LEU A 102 -2.58 -9.11 13.86
C LEU A 102 -3.31 -9.25 15.21
N LEU A 103 -4.62 -9.51 15.21
CA LEU A 103 -5.37 -9.79 16.44
C LEU A 103 -5.01 -11.14 17.06
N LEU A 104 -4.50 -12.09 16.26
CA LEU A 104 -4.05 -13.40 16.75
C LEU A 104 -2.65 -13.33 17.38
N LEU A 105 -1.85 -12.31 17.07
CA LEU A 105 -0.50 -12.18 17.64
C LEU A 105 -0.52 -11.69 19.11
N GLY A 106 -1.65 -11.19 19.60
CA GLY A 106 -1.90 -10.92 21.03
C GLY A 106 -0.89 -9.99 21.73
N ASN A 107 -1.15 -9.69 22.99
CA ASN A 107 -0.20 -8.94 23.85
C ASN A 107 1.03 -9.79 24.20
N HIS A 108 0.94 -11.12 24.08
CA HIS A 108 2.01 -12.06 24.44
C HIS A 108 3.23 -11.93 23.52
N ALA A 109 3.02 -11.93 22.20
CA ALA A 109 4.13 -11.74 21.26
C ALA A 109 4.74 -10.33 21.34
N GLN A 110 3.96 -9.30 21.71
CA GLN A 110 4.47 -7.93 21.87
C GLN A 110 5.41 -7.80 23.08
N ASN A 111 5.12 -8.51 24.18
CA ASN A 111 5.99 -8.54 25.36
C ASN A 111 7.33 -9.26 25.10
N ILE A 112 7.35 -10.26 24.21
CA ILE A 112 8.55 -11.06 23.94
C ILE A 112 9.42 -10.41 22.85
N LEU A 113 8.81 -9.88 21.79
CA LEU A 113 9.52 -9.34 20.62
C LEU A 113 9.83 -7.83 20.73
N GLY A 114 9.15 -7.12 21.64
CA GLY A 114 9.27 -5.68 21.78
C GLY A 114 8.57 -4.89 20.66
N GLU A 115 8.48 -3.57 20.83
CA GLU A 115 7.65 -2.69 19.99
C GLU A 115 8.22 -2.46 18.57
N ASP A 116 9.52 -2.65 18.38
CA ASP A 116 10.21 -2.43 17.10
C ASP A 116 10.56 -3.73 16.35
N ALA A 117 10.03 -4.86 16.82
CA ALA A 117 10.18 -6.18 16.23
C ALA A 117 9.98 -6.19 14.71
N LYS A 118 10.84 -6.93 14.00
CA LYS A 118 10.72 -7.15 12.57
C LYS A 118 10.03 -8.46 12.24
N VAL A 119 9.32 -8.50 11.11
CA VAL A 119 8.62 -9.70 10.64
C VAL A 119 9.59 -10.87 10.38
N ALA A 120 10.87 -10.59 10.13
CA ALA A 120 11.90 -11.61 10.04
C ALA A 120 12.06 -12.42 11.33
N GLU A 121 11.84 -11.82 12.49
CA GLU A 121 12.01 -12.47 13.81
C GLU A 121 10.88 -13.45 14.12
N LEU A 122 9.73 -13.30 13.46
CA LEU A 122 8.60 -14.23 13.56
C LEU A 122 8.82 -15.52 12.76
N ILE A 123 9.90 -15.64 11.99
CA ILE A 123 10.14 -16.76 11.08
C ILE A 123 11.51 -17.38 11.35
N GLU A 124 11.53 -18.71 11.50
CA GLU A 124 12.77 -19.46 11.66
C GLU A 124 13.59 -19.41 10.36
N SER A 125 14.86 -18.99 10.48
CA SER A 125 15.77 -18.81 9.34
C SER A 125 16.07 -20.10 8.59
N GLN A 126 16.10 -21.23 9.31
CA GLN A 126 16.42 -22.54 8.73
C GLN A 126 15.23 -23.21 8.06
N THR A 127 14.04 -23.11 8.65
CA THR A 127 12.84 -23.83 8.19
C THR A 127 11.92 -22.97 7.31
N ARG A 128 12.12 -21.65 7.30
CA ARG A 128 11.24 -20.64 6.67
C ARG A 128 9.78 -20.76 7.11
N ARG A 129 9.53 -21.30 8.29
CA ARG A 129 8.20 -21.42 8.90
C ARG A 129 8.02 -20.37 9.99
N TRP A 130 6.77 -20.04 10.29
CA TRP A 130 6.43 -19.22 11.46
C TRP A 130 6.91 -19.89 12.73
N ASN A 131 7.62 -19.14 13.57
CA ASN A 131 7.99 -19.60 14.90
C ASN A 131 6.71 -19.67 15.74
N ARG A 132 6.29 -20.90 16.05
CA ARG A 132 5.04 -21.17 16.77
C ARG A 132 5.09 -20.75 18.23
N GLY A 133 6.29 -20.53 18.80
CA GLY A 133 6.43 -20.03 20.18
C GLY A 133 5.90 -18.61 20.38
N PHE A 134 5.59 -17.88 19.30
CA PHE A 134 4.92 -16.58 19.36
C PHE A 134 3.41 -16.64 19.07
N LEU A 135 2.86 -17.82 18.76
CA LEU A 135 1.47 -18.03 18.38
C LEU A 135 0.64 -18.76 19.46
N GLU A 136 1.25 -19.04 20.61
CA GLU A 136 0.60 -19.53 21.84
C GLU A 136 0.53 -18.40 22.88
#